data_AF-A0A151TUF1-F1
#
_entry.id   AF-A0A151TUF1-F1
#
_cell.length_a   1.000
_cell.length_b   1.000
_cell.length_c   1.000
_cell.angle_alpha   90.00
_cell.angle_beta   90.00
_cell.angle_gamma   90.00
#
_symmetry.space_group_name_H-M   'P 1'
#
loop_
_entity.id
_entity.type
_entity.pdbx_description
1 polymer ?
#
loop_
_entity_poly.entity_id
_entity_poly.type
_entity_poly.pdbx_seq_one_letter_code
_entity_poly.pdbx_strand_id
1 'polypeptide(L)'
;MILKGPHTCVSSLISQDHNKLGSQMISQTFREIIEANPSTPISTIIAHIKLTMGYTISYKKGWLAKQHAIENTFGNWEESYNKLPGMLQAMQMYVPGFIWKFNTQPAYQGGLLEEGNVIFKRLFWTFKPCIDGFAFCKPIVQVDGTFLYGKYKGTLLVAVA
;
A
#
# COMPACT_ATOMS: atom_id res chain seq x y z
N MET A 1 36.38 -36.19 -15.67
CA MET A 1 35.78 -37.55 -15.77
C MET A 1 34.27 -37.37 -15.92
N ILE A 2 33.73 -37.55 -17.13
CA ILE A 2 32.29 -37.36 -17.41
C ILE A 2 31.66 -38.75 -17.49
N LEU A 3 30.77 -39.08 -16.55
CA LEU A 3 30.01 -40.33 -16.58
C LEU A 3 28.78 -40.14 -17.48
N LYS A 4 28.69 -40.92 -18.57
CA LYS A 4 27.52 -40.99 -19.45
C LYS A 4 26.78 -42.31 -19.21
N GLY A 5 25.58 -42.22 -18.64
CA GLY A 5 24.61 -43.32 -18.53
C GLY A 5 23.19 -42.76 -18.36
N PRO A 6 22.13 -43.49 -18.77
CA PRO A 6 20.76 -43.06 -18.54
C PRO A 6 20.50 -43.08 -17.04
N HIS A 7 20.22 -41.90 -16.47
CA HIS A 7 19.94 -41.77 -15.06
C HIS A 7 18.45 -41.51 -14.86
N THR A 8 17.81 -42.32 -14.02
CA THR A 8 16.46 -42.10 -13.49
C THR A 8 16.51 -41.20 -12.25
N CYS A 9 17.19 -40.05 -12.36
CA CYS A 9 17.14 -39.05 -11.30
C CYS A 9 15.81 -38.31 -11.35
N VAL A 10 14.74 -38.95 -10.89
CA VAL A 10 13.55 -38.21 -10.46
C VAL A 10 13.88 -37.67 -9.07
N SER A 11 14.18 -36.37 -9.00
CA SER A 11 14.31 -35.67 -7.71
C SER A 11 12.98 -35.82 -6.97
N SER A 12 12.97 -36.63 -5.91
CA SER A 12 11.81 -36.78 -5.00
C SER A 12 11.54 -35.50 -4.19
N LEU A 13 12.45 -34.53 -4.27
CA LEU A 13 12.24 -33.15 -3.84
C LEU A 13 11.88 -32.34 -5.09
N ILE A 14 10.60 -32.37 -5.48
CA ILE A 14 10.05 -31.29 -6.30
C ILE A 14 10.30 -30.03 -5.47
N SER A 15 11.17 -29.14 -5.96
CA SER A 15 11.34 -27.82 -5.35
C SER A 15 9.96 -27.20 -5.26
N GLN A 16 9.41 -27.08 -4.05
CA GLN A 16 8.07 -26.52 -3.86
C GLN A 16 8.00 -25.06 -4.32
N ASP A 17 9.17 -24.41 -4.42
CA ASP A 17 9.33 -23.09 -5.00
C ASP A 17 10.02 -23.19 -6.38
N HIS A 18 9.26 -22.94 -7.45
CA HIS A 18 9.82 -22.91 -8.81
C HIS A 18 10.47 -21.54 -9.06
N ASN A 19 11.75 -21.50 -9.46
CA ASN A 19 12.50 -20.24 -9.60
C ASN A 19 11.90 -19.27 -10.64
N LYS A 20 11.16 -19.78 -11.64
CA LYS A 20 10.45 -18.97 -12.64
C LYS A 20 9.05 -18.51 -12.22
N LEU A 21 8.53 -18.99 -11.08
CA LEU A 21 7.23 -18.55 -10.55
C LEU A 21 7.45 -17.24 -9.78
N GLY A 22 7.64 -16.14 -10.52
CA GLY A 22 7.89 -14.82 -9.96
C GLY A 22 6.65 -14.20 -9.31
N SER A 23 6.83 -13.38 -8.28
CA SER A 23 5.74 -12.71 -7.55
C SER A 23 4.77 -11.94 -8.46
N GLN A 24 5.27 -11.37 -9.56
CA GLN A 24 4.50 -10.64 -10.55
C GLN A 24 3.58 -11.53 -11.40
N MET A 25 3.99 -12.76 -11.71
CA MET A 25 3.13 -13.71 -12.42
C MET A 25 2.05 -14.23 -11.47
N ILE A 26 2.43 -14.53 -10.23
CA ILE A 26 1.51 -15.01 -9.21
C ILE A 26 0.46 -13.94 -8.88
N SER A 27 0.82 -12.65 -8.80
CA SER A 27 -0.12 -11.58 -8.49
C SER A 27 -1.30 -11.49 -9.46
N GLN A 28 -1.10 -11.85 -10.73
CA GLN A 28 -2.16 -11.86 -11.74
C GLN A 28 -3.21 -12.94 -11.49
N THR A 29 -2.82 -14.06 -10.85
CA THR A 29 -3.69 -15.24 -10.65
C THR A 29 -4.76 -15.07 -9.58
N PHE A 30 -4.59 -14.09 -8.70
CA PHE A 30 -5.50 -13.82 -7.58
C PHE A 30 -5.92 -12.35 -7.54
N ARG A 31 -5.82 -11.66 -8.68
CA ARG A 31 -6.17 -10.24 -8.81
C ARG A 31 -7.60 -9.97 -8.34
N GLU A 32 -8.57 -10.75 -8.81
CA GLU A 32 -9.99 -10.62 -8.44
C GLU A 32 -10.22 -10.77 -6.92
N ILE A 33 -9.44 -11.64 -6.27
CA ILE A 33 -9.50 -11.84 -4.81
C ILE A 33 -9.05 -10.56 -4.08
N ILE A 34 -8.02 -9.89 -4.60
CA ILE A 34 -7.49 -8.64 -4.02
C ILE A 34 -8.37 -7.44 -4.35
N GLU A 35 -8.96 -7.40 -5.54
CA GLU A 35 -9.96 -6.39 -5.92
C GLU A 35 -11.18 -6.45 -4.99
N ALA A 36 -11.69 -7.65 -4.70
CA ALA A 36 -12.80 -7.84 -3.79
C ALA A 36 -12.44 -7.59 -2.32
N ASN A 37 -11.25 -8.02 -1.89
CA ASN A 37 -10.78 -7.84 -0.51
C ASN A 37 -9.25 -7.67 -0.43
N PRO A 38 -8.75 -6.42 -0.38
CA PRO A 38 -7.32 -6.14 -0.24
C PRO A 38 -6.73 -6.68 1.08
N SER A 39 -7.56 -6.92 2.09
CA SER A 39 -7.15 -7.45 3.40
C SER A 39 -7.00 -8.98 3.42
N THR A 40 -7.20 -9.66 2.29
CA THR A 40 -7.08 -11.13 2.17
C THR A 40 -5.78 -11.65 2.82
N PRO A 41 -5.85 -12.62 3.75
CA PRO A 41 -4.66 -13.11 4.44
C PRO A 41 -3.75 -13.89 3.48
N ILE A 42 -2.44 -13.86 3.75
CA ILE A 42 -1.44 -14.54 2.91
C ILE A 42 -1.68 -16.06 2.84
N SER A 43 -2.21 -16.66 3.90
CA SER A 43 -2.58 -18.09 3.92
C SER A 43 -3.60 -18.44 2.82
N THR A 44 -4.61 -17.61 2.61
CA THR A 44 -5.60 -17.78 1.53
C THR A 44 -4.95 -17.67 0.15
N ILE A 45 -4.01 -16.75 -0.01
CA ILE A 45 -3.25 -16.61 -1.27
C ILE A 45 -2.42 -17.87 -1.54
N ILE A 46 -1.71 -18.39 -0.53
CA ILE A 46 -0.94 -19.63 -0.65
C ILE A 46 -1.86 -20.81 -1.00
N ALA A 47 -3.01 -20.92 -0.36
CA ALA A 47 -4.00 -21.97 -0.64
C ALA A 47 -4.53 -21.87 -2.08
N HIS A 48 -4.85 -20.67 -2.55
CA HIS A 48 -5.29 -20.41 -3.93
C HIS A 48 -4.23 -20.84 -4.94
N ILE A 49 -2.97 -20.47 -4.72
CA ILE A 49 -1.87 -20.84 -5.62
C ILE A 49 -1.65 -22.36 -5.63
N LYS A 50 -1.76 -23.01 -4.46
CA LYS A 50 -1.66 -24.46 -4.36
C LYS A 50 -2.76 -25.17 -5.17
N LEU A 51 -4.00 -24.66 -5.11
CA LEU A 51 -5.13 -25.21 -5.86
C LEU A 51 -4.99 -24.97 -7.37
N THR A 52 -4.60 -23.77 -7.77
CA THR A 52 -4.60 -23.35 -9.18
C THR A 52 -3.35 -23.80 -9.94
N MET A 53 -2.18 -23.79 -9.28
CA MET A 53 -0.88 -24.04 -9.91
C MET A 53 -0.20 -25.33 -9.43
N GLY A 54 -0.71 -25.98 -8.38
CA GLY A 54 -0.12 -27.19 -7.80
C GLY A 54 1.16 -26.96 -6.97
N TYR A 55 1.60 -25.72 -6.80
CA TYR A 55 2.82 -25.36 -6.05
C TYR A 55 2.48 -24.70 -4.71
N THR A 56 3.29 -24.98 -3.69
CA THR A 56 3.19 -24.31 -2.38
C THR A 56 4.29 -23.26 -2.27
N ILE A 57 3.91 -22.00 -2.38
CA ILE A 57 4.86 -20.88 -2.29
C ILE A 57 5.16 -20.50 -0.83
N SER A 58 6.34 -19.89 -0.61
CA SER A 58 6.71 -19.35 0.70
C SER A 58 5.83 -18.15 1.10
N TYR A 59 5.70 -17.91 2.41
CA TYR A 59 4.99 -16.74 2.94
C TYR A 59 5.52 -15.42 2.35
N LYS A 60 6.84 -15.25 2.30
CA LYS A 60 7.48 -14.04 1.74
C LYS A 60 7.09 -13.82 0.28
N LYS A 61 7.10 -14.88 -0.54
CA LYS A 61 6.70 -14.80 -1.95
C LYS A 61 5.22 -14.44 -2.10
N GLY A 62 4.36 -15.00 -1.25
CA GLY A 62 2.93 -14.67 -1.21
C GLY A 62 2.67 -13.23 -0.79
N TRP A 63 3.42 -12.74 0.20
CA TRP A 63 3.36 -11.34 0.61
C TRP A 63 3.80 -10.37 -0.49
N LEU A 64 4.93 -10.65 -1.17
CA LEU A 64 5.38 -9.84 -2.31
C LEU A 64 4.38 -9.85 -3.47
N ALA A 65 3.84 -11.03 -3.81
CA ALA A 65 2.82 -11.14 -4.84
C ALA A 65 1.57 -10.34 -4.46
N LYS A 66 1.16 -10.37 -3.18
CA LYS A 66 0.05 -9.55 -2.68
C LYS A 66 0.32 -8.05 -2.85
N GLN A 67 1.52 -7.58 -2.50
CA GLN A 67 1.87 -6.17 -2.68
C GLN A 67 1.81 -5.74 -4.15
N HIS A 68 2.33 -6.57 -5.08
CA HIS A 68 2.21 -6.30 -6.52
C HIS A 68 0.75 -6.29 -6.99
N ALA A 69 -0.09 -7.20 -6.49
CA ALA A 69 -1.51 -7.21 -6.86
C ALA A 69 -2.23 -5.93 -6.39
N ILE A 70 -1.97 -5.49 -5.15
CA ILE A 70 -2.52 -4.25 -4.60
C ILE A 70 -2.04 -3.06 -5.42
N GLU A 71 -0.73 -2.97 -5.69
CA GLU A 71 -0.13 -1.88 -6.46
C GLU A 71 -0.69 -1.79 -7.88
N ASN A 72 -0.84 -2.93 -8.57
CA ASN A 72 -1.41 -2.98 -9.91
C ASN A 72 -2.91 -2.60 -9.95
N THR A 73 -3.62 -2.78 -8.84
CA THR A 73 -5.07 -2.55 -8.76
C THR A 73 -5.40 -1.13 -8.31
N PHE A 74 -4.75 -0.67 -7.24
CA PHE A 74 -5.07 0.59 -6.56
C PHE A 74 -4.04 1.69 -6.82
N GLY A 75 -2.95 1.37 -7.52
CA GLY A 75 -1.79 2.23 -7.66
C GLY A 75 -0.82 2.08 -6.51
N ASN A 76 0.34 2.70 -6.66
CA ASN A 76 1.37 2.68 -5.63
C ASN A 76 1.17 3.80 -4.60
N TRP A 77 1.88 3.68 -3.49
CA TRP A 77 1.83 4.64 -2.39
C TRP A 77 2.25 6.05 -2.83
N GLU A 78 3.29 6.17 -3.66
CA GLU A 78 3.85 7.45 -4.10
C GLU A 78 2.87 8.22 -4.99
N GLU A 79 2.26 7.55 -5.96
CA GLU A 79 1.18 8.08 -6.77
C GLU A 79 0.00 8.58 -5.93
N SER A 80 -0.34 7.85 -4.87
CA SER A 80 -1.42 8.26 -3.96
C SER A 80 -1.08 9.58 -3.26
N TYR A 81 0.15 9.73 -2.76
CA TYR A 81 0.62 10.99 -2.16
C TYR A 81 0.69 12.12 -3.19
N ASN A 82 1.12 11.85 -4.43
CA ASN A 82 1.20 12.84 -5.50
C ASN A 82 -0.19 13.33 -5.95
N LYS A 83 -1.23 12.50 -5.80
CA LYS A 83 -2.63 12.89 -6.09
C LYS A 83 -3.27 13.73 -4.99
N LEU A 84 -2.76 13.70 -3.75
CA LEU A 84 -3.37 14.40 -2.61
C LEU A 84 -3.57 15.91 -2.84
N PRO A 85 -2.57 16.69 -3.28
CA PRO A 85 -2.76 18.13 -3.48
C PRO A 85 -3.87 18.45 -4.50
N GLY A 86 -3.91 17.70 -5.61
CA GLY A 86 -4.95 17.86 -6.63
C GLY A 86 -6.35 17.53 -6.10
N MET A 87 -6.47 16.45 -5.31
CA MET A 87 -7.73 16.08 -4.66
C MET A 87 -8.20 17.18 -3.68
N LEU A 88 -7.30 17.71 -2.85
CA LEU A 88 -7.63 18.74 -1.87
C LEU A 88 -8.02 20.06 -2.54
N GLN A 89 -7.35 20.41 -3.64
CA GLN A 89 -7.71 21.56 -4.45
C GLN A 89 -9.10 21.41 -5.08
N ALA A 90 -9.44 20.22 -5.59
CA ALA A 90 -10.79 19.93 -6.07
C ALA A 90 -11.82 20.03 -4.93
N MET A 91 -11.54 19.45 -3.76
CA MET A 91 -12.42 19.58 -2.59
C MET A 91 -12.66 21.04 -2.21
N GLN A 92 -11.62 21.86 -2.21
CA GLN A 92 -11.74 23.29 -1.91
C GLN A 92 -12.60 24.03 -2.96
N MET A 93 -12.53 23.63 -4.23
CA MET A 93 -13.33 24.22 -5.30
C MET A 93 -14.82 23.88 -5.20
N TYR A 94 -15.15 22.63 -4.87
CA TYR A 94 -16.53 22.13 -4.89
C TYR A 94 -17.23 22.12 -3.52
N VAL A 95 -16.49 22.24 -2.42
CA VAL A 95 -17.03 22.22 -1.06
C VAL A 95 -16.79 23.56 -0.39
N PRO A 96 -17.77 24.50 -0.42
CA PRO A 96 -17.63 25.81 0.18
C PRO A 96 -17.21 25.74 1.66
N GLY A 97 -16.16 26.48 2.00
CA GLY A 97 -15.63 26.53 3.36
C GLY A 97 -14.84 25.29 3.80
N PHE A 98 -14.50 24.38 2.88
CA PHE A 98 -13.44 23.40 3.10
C PHE A 98 -12.08 24.11 3.20
N ILE A 99 -11.34 23.83 4.28
CA ILE A 99 -10.01 24.40 4.53
C ILE A 99 -9.02 23.26 4.63
N TRP A 100 -7.86 23.43 4.01
CA TRP A 100 -6.75 22.48 4.13
C TRP A 100 -5.40 23.20 4.22
N LYS A 101 -4.42 22.51 4.80
CA LYS A 101 -3.03 22.94 4.92
C LYS A 101 -2.13 21.74 4.67
N PHE A 102 -1.27 21.86 3.66
CA PHE A 102 -0.32 20.82 3.29
C PHE A 102 1.09 21.31 3.53
N ASN A 103 1.85 20.53 4.29
CA ASN A 103 3.21 20.85 4.69
C ASN A 103 4.16 19.82 4.09
N THR A 104 5.16 20.33 3.38
CA THR A 104 6.24 19.56 2.79
C THR A 104 7.58 20.16 3.18
N GLN A 105 8.64 19.38 3.05
CA GLN A 105 10.02 19.86 3.13
C GLN A 105 10.76 19.54 1.81
N PRO A 106 11.84 20.25 1.48
CA PRO A 106 12.68 19.89 0.34
C PRO A 106 13.26 18.48 0.49
N ALA A 107 13.36 17.75 -0.63
CA ALA A 107 14.09 16.50 -0.67
C ALA A 107 15.59 16.76 -0.90
N TYR A 108 16.43 15.94 -0.26
CA TYR A 108 17.88 16.02 -0.42
C TYR A 108 18.45 14.62 -0.70
N GLN A 109 19.30 14.51 -1.72
CA GLN A 109 20.02 13.29 -2.04
C GLN A 109 21.53 13.58 -2.00
N GLY A 110 22.26 12.88 -1.13
CA GLY A 110 23.71 13.10 -0.97
C GLY A 110 24.09 14.50 -0.48
N GLY A 111 23.17 15.21 0.21
CA GLY A 111 23.37 16.58 0.68
C GLY A 111 23.04 17.67 -0.35
N LEU A 112 22.66 17.30 -1.58
CA LEU A 112 22.22 18.23 -2.62
C LEU A 112 20.70 18.28 -2.67
N LEU A 113 20.16 19.47 -2.93
CA LEU A 113 18.72 19.68 -3.13
C LEU A 113 18.25 18.91 -4.37
N GLU A 114 17.20 18.13 -4.23
CA GLU A 114 16.59 17.40 -5.32
C GLU A 114 15.42 18.22 -5.88
N GLU A 115 15.68 18.96 -6.96
CA GLU A 115 14.68 19.85 -7.56
C GLU A 115 13.45 19.06 -8.05
N GLY A 116 12.26 19.62 -7.80
CA GLY A 116 10.98 19.00 -8.15
C GLY A 116 10.47 17.96 -7.15
N ASN A 117 11.32 17.47 -6.23
CA ASN A 117 10.93 16.49 -5.23
C ASN A 117 10.79 17.11 -3.84
N VAL A 118 9.72 16.72 -3.15
CA VAL A 118 9.41 17.18 -1.80
C VAL A 118 9.03 16.01 -0.91
N ILE A 119 9.40 16.09 0.36
CA ILE A 119 9.03 15.10 1.36
C ILE A 119 7.76 15.58 2.06
N PHE A 120 6.71 14.77 1.98
CA PHE A 120 5.49 14.96 2.74
C PHE A 120 5.77 14.99 4.24
N LYS A 121 5.24 15.98 4.95
CA LYS A 121 5.31 16.06 6.41
C LYS A 121 3.97 15.82 7.05
N ARG A 122 3.02 16.70 6.77
CA ARG A 122 1.72 16.74 7.44
C ARG A 122 0.69 17.34 6.50
N LEU A 123 -0.54 16.90 6.67
CA LEU A 123 -1.71 17.43 6.02
C LEU A 123 -2.80 17.60 7.06
N PHE A 124 -3.43 18.75 7.05
CA PHE A 124 -4.61 19.07 7.85
C PHE A 124 -5.73 19.48 6.90
N TRP A 125 -6.95 19.05 7.19
CA TRP A 125 -8.15 19.57 6.55
C TRP A 125 -9.32 19.61 7.53
N THR A 126 -10.31 20.45 7.25
CA THR A 126 -11.56 20.52 8.01
C THR A 126 -12.67 21.10 7.13
N PHE A 127 -13.91 20.80 7.51
CA PHE A 127 -15.12 21.25 6.80
C PHE A 127 -15.79 22.41 7.54
N LYS A 128 -16.48 23.28 6.81
CA LYS A 128 -17.22 24.41 7.38
C LYS A 128 -18.16 24.03 8.53
N PRO A 129 -18.96 22.94 8.45
CA PRO A 129 -19.80 22.54 9.57
C PRO A 129 -19.01 22.17 10.84
N CYS A 130 -17.81 21.61 10.70
CA CYS A 130 -16.95 21.31 11.85
C CYS A 130 -16.42 22.61 12.50
N ILE A 131 -16.06 23.60 11.68
CA ILE A 131 -15.63 24.92 12.16
C ILE A 131 -16.77 25.62 12.90
N ASP A 132 -17.96 25.64 12.31
CA ASP A 132 -19.13 26.33 12.87
C ASP A 132 -19.67 25.64 14.12
N GLY A 133 -19.70 24.31 14.11
CA GLY A 133 -20.14 23.49 15.24
C GLY A 133 -19.23 23.61 16.46
N PHE A 134 -17.92 23.83 16.24
CA PHE A 134 -16.94 23.90 17.32
C PHE A 134 -17.25 24.97 18.37
N ALA A 135 -17.85 26.10 17.97
CA ALA A 135 -18.25 27.16 18.90
C ALA A 135 -19.33 26.72 19.90
N PHE A 136 -20.05 25.64 19.60
CA PHE A 136 -21.11 25.07 20.44
C PHE A 136 -20.66 23.80 21.20
N CYS A 137 -19.46 23.30 20.91
CA CYS A 137 -18.86 22.18 21.62
C CYS A 137 -18.42 22.58 23.02
N LYS A 138 -18.16 21.58 23.88
CA LYS A 138 -17.51 21.83 25.17
C LYS A 138 -16.07 22.30 24.90
N PRO A 139 -15.44 23.06 25.81
CA PRO A 139 -14.05 23.49 25.67
C PRO A 139 -13.08 22.32 25.97
N ILE A 140 -13.32 21.17 25.35
CA ILE A 140 -12.54 19.94 25.48
C ILE A 140 -12.31 19.43 24.07
N VAL A 141 -11.06 19.11 23.75
CA VAL A 141 -10.71 18.48 22.47
C VAL A 141 -10.05 17.15 22.78
N GLN A 142 -10.61 16.07 22.23
CA GLN A 142 -10.03 14.74 22.26
C GLN A 142 -9.35 14.47 20.92
N VAL A 143 -8.13 13.94 20.98
CA VAL A 143 -7.36 13.57 19.78
C VAL A 143 -7.10 12.08 19.81
N ASP A 144 -7.52 11.38 18.77
CA ASP A 144 -7.22 9.97 18.55
C ASP A 144 -6.34 9.81 17.30
N GLY A 145 -5.58 8.71 17.25
CA GLY A 145 -4.62 8.43 16.20
C GLY A 145 -4.73 7.00 15.69
N THR A 146 -4.97 6.85 14.38
CA THR A 146 -4.89 5.56 13.69
C THR A 146 -3.56 5.45 12.96
N PHE A 147 -2.77 4.41 13.26
CA PHE A 147 -1.54 4.13 12.53
C PHE A 147 -1.85 3.64 11.12
N LEU A 148 -1.25 4.30 10.14
CA LEU A 148 -1.32 3.88 8.74
C LEU A 148 -0.28 2.78 8.52
N TYR A 149 -0.77 1.61 8.14
CA TYR A 149 0.06 0.47 7.77
C TYR A 149 0.37 0.54 6.28
N GLY A 150 1.66 0.48 5.92
CA GLY A 150 2.09 0.56 4.54
C GLY A 150 3.59 0.82 4.41
N LYS A 151 4.02 1.14 3.18
CA LYS A 151 5.42 1.50 2.87
C LYS A 151 5.86 2.74 3.66
N TYR A 152 5.01 3.76 3.68
CA TYR A 152 5.22 4.99 4.42
C TYR A 152 4.46 4.89 5.74
N LYS A 153 5.18 4.65 6.84
CA LYS A 153 4.60 4.61 8.19
C LYS A 153 4.09 6.01 8.54
N GLY A 154 2.79 6.15 8.72
CA GLY A 154 2.15 7.42 9.06
C GLY A 154 1.12 7.26 10.17
N THR A 155 0.56 8.38 10.63
CA THR A 155 -0.53 8.40 11.60
C THR A 155 -1.60 9.36 11.10
N LEU A 156 -2.84 8.88 10.99
CA LEU A 156 -4.01 9.70 10.76
C LEU A 156 -4.54 10.15 12.13
N LEU A 157 -4.51 11.45 12.37
CA LEU A 157 -5.03 12.05 13.60
C LEU A 157 -6.44 12.57 13.36
N VAL A 158 -7.34 12.31 14.31
CA VAL A 158 -8.71 12.83 14.32
C VAL A 158 -8.91 13.61 15.63
N ALA A 159 -9.41 14.84 15.52
CA ALA A 159 -9.79 15.65 16.66
C ALA A 159 -11.32 15.72 16.75
N VAL A 160 -11.86 15.49 17.95
CA VAL A 160 -13.29 15.55 18.28
C VAL A 160 -13.47 16.54 19.42
N ALA A 161 -14.51 17.36 19.35
CA ALA A 161 -14.82 18.43 20.31
C ALA A 161 -16.23 18.29 20.88
#